data_AF-A0A5D0N0V8-F1
#
_entry.id   AF-A0A5D0N0V8-F1
#
_cell.length_a   1.000
_cell.length_b   1.000
_cell.length_c   1.000
_cell.angle_alpha   90.00
_cell.angle_beta   90.00
_cell.angle_gamma   90.00
#
_symmetry.space_group_name_H-M   'P 1'
#
loop_
_entity.id
_entity.type
_entity.pdbx_description
1 polymer ?
#
loop_
_entity_poly.entity_id
_entity_poly.type
_entity_poly.pdbx_seq_one_letter_code
_entity_poly.pdbx_strand_id
1 'polypeptide(L)'
;MDRLRSHKAIFLLLLPVLVGCSIGDVRRPPPDRSSASPRPAPTAPAPSRAVGFDEVRHVRVAVDRRYDRPFVEFVDADHGYALFAACDGVPPGRGCTALLYATVDGGRSWQALRHPRPVAEDQQLYAVPGALVLLAEPYGWYTSTDGGASFVHSTGGEPAALVAARGRFQMVEGLGAVAEWDGAALRPLPAQPAVPGLTTVGHSGELVVAAGARDGRPAAAVSRDAGRHWLSTPLPWLGDEAGVLRAVIAPDGGAWLVGERPDRTGFPALWRLVGGREWALVRAVGHPAQARSVAPLGAELVAVTSPDGVGVVAGGRYYRVDWPLTGEHHLTVLGDGTILARGPDDVVVGTGWTANRRWVRVVLDEG
;
A
#
# COMPACT_ATOMS: atom_id res chain seq x y z
N MET A 1 -48.49 -12.11 66.68
CA MET A 1 -49.54 -13.02 67.17
C MET A 1 -50.65 -13.07 66.14
N ASP A 2 -51.07 -14.29 65.87
CA ASP A 2 -52.35 -14.73 65.32
C ASP A 2 -52.78 -14.53 63.86
N ARG A 3 -52.98 -15.72 63.28
CA ARG A 3 -53.72 -16.08 62.07
C ARG A 3 -55.19 -15.72 62.20
N LEU A 4 -55.84 -15.46 61.06
CA LEU A 4 -57.15 -16.02 60.63
C LEU A 4 -57.38 -15.61 59.17
N ARG A 5 -57.17 -16.49 58.18
CA ARG A 5 -58.14 -17.42 57.56
C ARG A 5 -59.44 -16.79 57.03
N SER A 6 -59.57 -16.88 55.70
CA SER A 6 -60.76 -17.27 54.93
C SER A 6 -61.83 -16.20 54.68
N HIS A 7 -62.12 -15.90 53.41
CA HIS A 7 -63.11 -16.63 52.60
C HIS A 7 -63.00 -16.26 51.12
N LYS A 8 -63.17 -17.28 50.28
CA LYS A 8 -63.36 -17.20 48.83
C LYS A 8 -64.68 -16.49 48.53
N ALA A 9 -64.68 -15.53 47.61
CA ALA A 9 -65.85 -15.18 46.82
C ALA A 9 -65.41 -15.03 45.37
N ILE A 10 -65.94 -15.93 44.55
CA ILE A 10 -65.77 -16.01 43.10
C ILE A 10 -66.60 -14.89 42.48
N PHE A 11 -65.96 -14.02 41.70
CA PHE A 11 -66.67 -13.22 40.69
C PHE A 11 -65.93 -13.38 39.36
N LEU A 12 -66.51 -14.24 38.52
CA LEU A 12 -66.29 -14.28 37.08
C LEU A 12 -66.80 -12.96 36.49
N LEU A 13 -65.94 -12.21 35.80
CA LEU A 13 -66.36 -11.23 34.81
C LEU A 13 -65.32 -11.17 33.69
N LEU A 14 -65.84 -11.30 32.47
CA LEU A 14 -65.15 -11.53 31.21
C LEU A 14 -64.25 -10.35 30.79
N LEU A 15 -63.02 -10.65 30.37
CA LEU A 15 -62.18 -9.76 29.58
C LEU A 15 -61.81 -10.46 28.26
N PRO A 16 -61.94 -9.79 27.09
CA PRO A 16 -61.59 -10.37 25.80
C PRO A 16 -60.07 -10.41 25.66
N VAL A 17 -59.52 -11.62 25.55
CA VAL A 17 -58.12 -11.84 25.18
C VAL A 17 -58.00 -11.65 23.68
N LEU A 18 -57.31 -10.58 23.29
CA LEU A 18 -56.80 -10.38 21.94
C LEU A 18 -55.85 -11.54 21.61
N VAL A 19 -56.28 -12.42 20.72
CA VAL A 19 -55.43 -13.44 20.08
C VAL A 19 -54.52 -12.70 19.09
N GLY A 20 -53.42 -12.16 19.60
CA GLY A 20 -52.28 -11.77 18.79
C GLY A 20 -51.50 -13.03 18.44
N CYS A 21 -51.62 -13.47 17.19
CA CYS A 21 -50.80 -14.55 16.64
C CYS A 21 -49.32 -14.22 16.86
N SER A 22 -48.67 -15.04 17.69
CA SER A 22 -47.22 -15.17 17.78
C SER A 22 -46.69 -15.49 16.39
N ILE A 23 -46.07 -14.50 15.74
CA ILE A 23 -45.28 -14.72 14.54
C ILE A 23 -44.07 -15.54 15.01
N GLY A 24 -44.05 -16.78 14.55
CA GLY A 24 -43.04 -17.76 14.89
C GLY A 24 -41.63 -17.22 14.72
N ASP A 25 -40.83 -17.54 15.72
CA ASP A 25 -39.38 -17.48 15.78
C ASP A 25 -38.80 -18.24 14.57
N VAL A 26 -38.65 -17.55 13.42
CA VAL A 26 -37.86 -18.03 12.30
C VAL A 26 -36.40 -17.89 12.72
N ARG A 27 -35.92 -18.89 13.48
CA ARG A 27 -34.48 -19.13 13.60
C ARG A 27 -33.96 -19.48 12.21
N ARG A 28 -33.59 -18.46 11.44
CA ARG A 28 -32.72 -18.65 10.28
C ARG A 28 -31.43 -19.24 10.84
N PRO A 29 -31.00 -20.44 10.39
CA PRO A 29 -29.64 -20.86 10.65
C PRO A 29 -28.72 -19.74 10.14
N PRO A 30 -27.67 -19.35 10.89
CA PRO A 30 -26.71 -18.38 10.42
C PRO A 30 -26.19 -18.83 9.04
N PRO A 31 -26.00 -17.90 8.08
CA PRO A 31 -25.55 -18.26 6.75
C PRO A 31 -24.27 -19.08 6.87
N ASP A 32 -24.34 -20.29 6.32
CA ASP A 32 -23.25 -21.23 6.27
C ASP A 32 -22.11 -20.57 5.45
N ARG A 33 -21.13 -19.98 6.13
CA ARG A 33 -19.97 -19.31 5.50
C ARG A 33 -19.03 -20.31 4.81
N SER A 34 -19.40 -21.59 4.74
CA SER A 34 -18.65 -22.63 4.06
C SER A 34 -18.84 -22.64 2.53
N SER A 35 -19.66 -21.75 1.97
CA SER A 35 -19.78 -21.56 0.51
C SER A 35 -19.20 -20.22 0.08
N ALA A 36 -17.90 -20.01 0.30
CA ALA A 36 -17.17 -19.07 -0.53
C ALA A 36 -17.21 -19.61 -1.97
N SER A 37 -17.81 -18.86 -2.90
CA SER A 37 -17.68 -19.17 -4.32
C SER A 37 -16.21 -19.49 -4.65
N PRO A 38 -15.91 -20.55 -5.40
CA PRO A 38 -14.54 -20.88 -5.73
C PRO A 38 -13.91 -19.66 -6.40
N ARG A 39 -12.91 -19.06 -5.75
CA ARG A 39 -12.08 -18.03 -6.35
C ARG A 39 -11.49 -18.64 -7.62
N PRO A 40 -11.70 -18.06 -8.81
CA PRO A 40 -11.16 -18.63 -10.04
C PRO A 40 -9.65 -18.79 -9.90
N ALA A 41 -9.13 -19.94 -10.34
CA ALA A 41 -7.71 -20.20 -10.37
C ALA A 41 -6.99 -19.10 -11.16
N PRO A 42 -5.74 -18.73 -10.78
CA PRO A 42 -4.96 -17.74 -11.51
C PRO A 42 -4.79 -18.23 -12.95
N THR A 43 -5.57 -17.63 -13.85
CA THR A 43 -5.53 -17.91 -15.27
C THR A 43 -4.47 -16.99 -15.87
N ALA A 44 -3.72 -17.47 -16.87
CA ALA A 44 -2.84 -16.60 -17.64
C ALA A 44 -3.59 -15.30 -18.02
N PRO A 45 -2.93 -14.12 -17.97
CA PRO A 45 -3.57 -12.89 -18.44
C PRO A 45 -4.14 -13.16 -19.83
N ALA A 46 -5.46 -13.01 -19.99
CA ALA A 46 -6.05 -13.05 -21.32
C ALA A 46 -5.39 -11.92 -22.14
N PRO A 47 -5.11 -12.11 -23.44
CA PRO A 47 -4.58 -11.05 -24.28
C PRO A 47 -5.58 -9.89 -24.27
N SER A 48 -5.28 -8.89 -23.44
CA SER A 48 -5.93 -7.60 -23.47
C SER A 48 -5.58 -6.98 -24.81
N ARG A 49 -6.61 -6.57 -25.56
CA ARG A 49 -6.54 -5.69 -26.73
C ARG A 49 -5.36 -4.71 -26.54
N ALA A 50 -4.54 -4.43 -27.55
CA ALA A 50 -3.56 -3.35 -27.43
C ALA A 50 -4.31 -2.06 -27.06
N VAL A 51 -4.14 -1.55 -25.83
CA VAL A 51 -4.89 -0.39 -25.32
C VAL A 51 -3.90 0.74 -25.03
N GLY A 52 -4.17 1.90 -25.61
CA GLY A 52 -3.65 3.15 -25.05
C GLY A 52 -4.26 3.40 -23.67
N PHE A 53 -4.13 4.62 -23.17
CA PHE A 53 -4.84 4.99 -21.95
C PHE A 53 -6.35 5.01 -22.21
N ASP A 54 -7.13 4.51 -21.25
CA ASP A 54 -8.60 4.65 -21.27
C ASP A 54 -9.02 6.12 -21.12
N GLU A 55 -8.18 6.92 -20.46
CA GLU A 55 -8.37 8.35 -20.27
C GLU A 55 -7.01 9.06 -20.15
N VAL A 56 -6.87 10.21 -20.78
CA VAL A 56 -5.72 11.11 -20.58
C VAL A 56 -6.23 12.41 -19.98
N ARG A 57 -5.80 12.69 -18.75
CA ARG A 57 -6.11 13.91 -18.00
C ARG A 57 -4.92 14.85 -18.13
N HIS A 58 -4.97 15.68 -19.15
CA HIS A 58 -4.03 16.78 -19.33
C HIS A 58 -4.64 18.03 -18.69
N VAL A 59 -4.03 18.52 -17.61
CA VAL A 59 -4.51 19.71 -16.91
C VAL A 59 -3.42 20.76 -16.89
N ARG A 60 -3.76 21.96 -17.36
CA ARG A 60 -2.93 23.14 -17.18
C ARG A 60 -3.25 23.77 -15.84
N VAL A 61 -2.24 23.88 -14.99
CA VAL A 61 -2.34 24.60 -13.73
C VAL A 61 -1.78 26.01 -13.89
N ALA A 62 -2.32 26.98 -13.16
CA ALA A 62 -1.90 28.37 -13.21
C ALA A 62 -0.53 28.55 -12.53
N VAL A 63 0.51 28.04 -13.18
CA VAL A 63 1.90 28.02 -12.74
C VAL A 63 2.74 28.67 -13.84
N ASP A 64 3.62 29.58 -13.45
CA ASP A 64 4.54 30.27 -14.37
C ASP A 64 5.50 29.27 -15.04
N ARG A 65 5.93 29.55 -16.27
CA ARG A 65 6.83 28.66 -17.04
C ARG A 65 8.21 28.44 -16.45
N ARG A 66 8.57 29.20 -15.42
CA ARG A 66 9.83 29.04 -14.68
C ARG A 66 9.85 27.84 -13.73
N TYR A 67 8.69 27.26 -13.42
CA TYR A 67 8.64 26.08 -12.55
C TYR A 67 9.06 24.85 -13.34
N ASP A 68 9.77 23.96 -12.66
CA ASP A 68 10.05 22.64 -13.17
C ASP A 68 8.79 21.77 -13.10
N ARG A 69 8.84 20.62 -13.78
CA ARG A 69 7.78 19.62 -13.72
C ARG A 69 7.51 19.19 -12.28
N PRO A 70 6.24 19.00 -11.89
CA PRO A 70 5.90 18.71 -10.52
C PRO A 70 6.26 17.28 -10.13
N PHE A 71 6.63 17.09 -8.87
CA PHE A 71 6.54 15.78 -8.24
C PHE A 71 5.08 15.51 -7.88
N VAL A 72 4.53 14.40 -8.39
CA VAL A 72 3.13 14.01 -8.17
C VAL A 72 3.05 12.70 -7.39
N GLU A 73 2.15 12.67 -6.41
CA GLU A 73 1.87 11.49 -5.60
C GLU A 73 0.38 11.36 -5.30
N PHE A 74 -0.11 10.12 -5.27
CA PHE A 74 -1.51 9.78 -5.01
C PHE A 74 -1.62 8.93 -3.76
N VAL A 75 -2.64 9.23 -2.95
CA VAL A 75 -3.03 8.44 -1.78
C VAL A 75 -3.87 7.23 -2.21
N ASP A 76 -4.75 7.44 -3.19
CA ASP A 76 -5.63 6.46 -3.82
C ASP A 76 -5.92 6.90 -5.26
N ALA A 77 -6.91 6.29 -5.92
CA ALA A 77 -7.24 6.61 -7.31
C ALA A 77 -7.77 8.05 -7.55
N ASP A 78 -8.28 8.71 -6.51
CA ASP A 78 -8.99 9.98 -6.62
C ASP A 78 -8.23 11.13 -5.93
N HIS A 79 -7.51 10.85 -4.84
CA HIS A 79 -6.82 11.85 -4.04
C HIS A 79 -5.32 11.89 -4.33
N GLY A 80 -4.82 13.05 -4.73
CA GLY A 80 -3.41 13.24 -5.04
C GLY A 80 -2.93 14.67 -4.82
N TYR A 81 -1.61 14.83 -4.81
CA TYR A 81 -0.93 16.10 -4.57
C TYR A 81 0.21 16.28 -5.56
N ALA A 82 0.50 17.54 -5.88
CA ALA A 82 1.57 17.94 -6.77
C ALA A 82 2.41 19.05 -6.12
N LEU A 83 3.72 18.85 -6.12
CA LEU A 83 4.71 19.81 -5.63
C LEU A 83 5.51 20.34 -6.82
N PHE A 84 5.37 21.64 -7.09
CA PHE A 84 6.19 22.36 -8.08
C PHE A 84 7.33 23.07 -7.36
N ALA A 85 8.49 23.11 -8.01
CA ALA A 85 9.66 23.85 -7.58
C ALA A 85 10.16 24.71 -8.75
N ALA A 86 10.63 25.94 -8.48
CA ALA A 86 11.24 26.80 -9.48
C ALA A 86 12.57 27.32 -8.97
N CYS A 87 13.63 27.10 -9.76
CA CYS A 87 14.97 27.57 -9.45
C CYS A 87 15.69 28.22 -10.63
N ASP A 88 14.96 28.67 -11.66
CA ASP A 88 15.51 29.40 -12.81
C ASP A 88 16.77 28.73 -13.43
N GLY A 89 16.81 27.40 -13.44
CA GLY A 89 17.91 26.61 -13.99
C GLY A 89 19.13 26.40 -13.07
N VAL A 90 19.07 26.82 -11.81
CA VAL A 90 20.08 26.45 -10.78
C VAL A 90 19.56 25.35 -9.85
N PRO A 91 20.43 24.61 -9.16
CA PRO A 91 19.99 23.62 -8.17
C PRO A 91 19.09 24.25 -7.08
N PRO A 92 18.14 23.48 -6.52
CA PRO A 92 17.27 23.94 -5.44
C PRO A 92 18.01 24.58 -4.27
N GLY A 93 17.54 25.76 -3.86
CA GLY A 93 18.10 26.54 -2.76
C GLY A 93 17.11 27.56 -2.20
N ARG A 94 17.50 28.29 -1.15
CA ARG A 94 16.60 29.20 -0.40
C ARG A 94 15.87 30.28 -1.20
N GLY A 95 16.41 30.66 -2.36
CA GLY A 95 15.78 31.64 -3.26
C GLY A 95 14.68 31.05 -4.15
N CYS A 96 14.57 29.72 -4.20
CA CYS A 96 13.61 29.01 -5.02
C CYS A 96 12.23 28.98 -4.38
N THR A 97 11.19 29.12 -5.19
CA THR A 97 9.79 29.07 -4.74
C THR A 97 9.22 27.68 -4.97
N ALA A 98 8.36 27.22 -4.06
CA ALA A 98 7.58 26.00 -4.23
C ALA A 98 6.06 26.29 -4.21
N LEU A 99 5.30 25.54 -5.01
CA LEU A 99 3.84 25.59 -5.06
C LEU A 99 3.26 24.20 -4.82
N LEU A 100 2.11 24.16 -4.15
CA LEU A 100 1.44 22.93 -3.78
C LEU A 100 0.03 22.91 -4.36
N TYR A 101 -0.35 21.79 -4.95
CA TYR A 101 -1.69 21.55 -5.49
C TYR A 101 -2.25 20.23 -4.99
N ALA A 102 -3.57 20.13 -4.94
CA ALA A 102 -4.30 18.90 -4.62
C ALA A 102 -5.35 18.60 -5.67
N THR A 103 -5.67 17.32 -5.80
CA THR A 103 -6.81 16.81 -6.54
C THR A 103 -7.60 15.85 -5.67
N VAL A 104 -8.93 15.83 -5.88
CA VAL A 104 -9.87 14.92 -5.23
C VAL A 104 -10.75 14.19 -6.24
N ASP A 105 -10.42 14.29 -7.54
CA ASP A 105 -11.16 13.71 -8.66
C ASP A 105 -10.24 12.90 -9.62
N GLY A 106 -9.10 12.47 -9.08
CA GLY A 106 -8.08 11.68 -9.76
C GLY A 106 -7.23 12.49 -10.73
N GLY A 107 -7.13 13.81 -10.53
CA GLY A 107 -6.33 14.71 -11.36
C GLY A 107 -7.08 15.25 -12.58
N ARG A 108 -8.41 15.27 -12.57
CA ARG A 108 -9.20 16.00 -13.59
C ARG A 108 -9.20 17.50 -13.32
N SER A 109 -9.17 17.88 -12.05
CA SER A 109 -8.98 19.24 -11.60
C SER A 109 -7.96 19.29 -10.47
N TRP A 110 -7.28 20.44 -10.39
CA TRP A 110 -6.22 20.68 -9.42
C TRP A 110 -6.44 22.04 -8.76
N GLN A 111 -6.49 22.03 -7.43
CA GLN A 111 -6.67 23.23 -6.62
C GLN A 111 -5.35 23.62 -5.98
N ALA A 112 -4.97 24.89 -6.10
CA ALA A 112 -3.83 25.43 -5.39
C ALA A 112 -4.09 25.41 -3.89
N LEU A 113 -3.12 24.88 -3.13
CA LEU A 113 -3.13 24.88 -1.67
C LEU A 113 -2.23 26.00 -1.15
N ARG A 114 -2.54 26.48 0.07
CA ARG A 114 -1.63 27.40 0.75
C ARG A 114 -0.41 26.62 1.22
N HIS A 115 0.71 26.84 0.53
CA HIS A 115 1.97 26.22 0.91
C HIS A 115 2.46 26.77 2.27
N PRO A 116 2.73 25.91 3.29
CA PRO A 116 3.07 26.38 4.63
C PRO A 116 4.48 27.00 4.70
N ARG A 117 5.39 26.54 3.84
CA ARG A 117 6.75 27.06 3.69
C ARG A 117 7.21 27.01 2.22
N PRO A 118 6.89 28.02 1.38
CA PRO A 118 7.06 27.95 -0.08
C PRO A 118 8.52 28.12 -0.54
N VAL A 119 9.40 27.23 -0.08
CA VAL A 119 10.83 27.18 -0.43
C VAL A 119 11.10 25.83 -1.10
N ALA A 120 11.82 25.82 -2.22
CA ALA A 120 12.07 24.55 -2.92
C ALA A 120 13.29 23.77 -2.40
N GLU A 121 14.15 24.41 -1.58
CA GLU A 121 15.34 23.77 -1.01
C GLU A 121 14.97 22.50 -0.23
N ASP A 122 15.53 21.36 -0.65
CA ASP A 122 15.41 20.05 -0.02
C ASP A 122 13.97 19.67 0.37
N GLN A 123 13.01 20.05 -0.47
CA GLN A 123 11.61 19.81 -0.18
C GLN A 123 11.15 18.44 -0.67
N GLN A 124 10.47 17.70 0.20
CA GLN A 124 9.90 16.39 -0.09
C GLN A 124 8.39 16.40 0.21
N LEU A 125 7.64 15.69 -0.62
CA LEU A 125 6.19 15.49 -0.46
C LEU A 125 5.91 14.03 -0.20
N TYR A 126 5.05 13.77 0.78
CA TYR A 126 4.54 12.45 1.11
C TYR A 126 3.02 12.50 1.18
N ALA A 127 2.35 11.77 0.29
CA ALA A 127 0.91 11.56 0.31
C ALA A 127 0.59 10.18 0.89
N VAL A 128 -0.03 10.15 2.07
CA VAL A 128 -0.38 8.90 2.77
C VAL A 128 -1.85 8.90 3.17
N PRO A 129 -2.45 7.73 3.46
CA PRO A 129 -3.83 7.67 3.93
C PRO A 129 -4.05 8.59 5.15
N GLY A 130 -4.94 9.57 4.98
CA GLY A 130 -5.32 10.51 6.03
C GLY A 130 -4.34 11.66 6.30
N ALA A 131 -3.21 11.77 5.57
CA ALA A 131 -2.30 12.89 5.76
C ALA A 131 -1.51 13.29 4.50
N LEU A 132 -1.26 14.60 4.39
CA LEU A 132 -0.24 15.18 3.52
C LEU A 132 0.91 15.66 4.39
N VAL A 133 2.12 15.18 4.13
CA VAL A 133 3.32 15.57 4.88
C VAL A 133 4.33 16.19 3.93
N LEU A 134 4.87 17.34 4.32
CA LEU A 134 5.99 18.00 3.66
C LEU A 134 7.18 18.01 4.60
N LEU A 135 8.35 17.63 4.10
CA LEU A 135 9.63 17.96 4.71
C LEU A 135 10.20 19.14 3.93
N ALA A 136 10.52 20.23 4.61
CA ALA A 136 11.22 21.37 4.01
C ALA A 136 12.46 21.63 4.87
N GLU A 137 13.60 21.06 4.50
CA GLU A 137 14.82 21.27 5.27
C GLU A 137 15.39 22.67 5.02
N PRO A 138 16.06 23.29 6.03
CA PRO A 138 16.21 22.87 7.41
C PRO A 138 15.02 23.27 8.32
N TYR A 139 13.89 23.67 7.74
CA TYR A 139 12.75 24.22 8.47
C TYR A 139 11.94 23.17 9.22
N GLY A 140 11.95 21.91 8.79
CA GLY A 140 11.30 20.79 9.46
C GLY A 140 10.06 20.29 8.72
N TRP A 141 9.17 19.65 9.47
CA TRP A 141 8.00 18.95 8.97
C TRP A 141 6.74 19.80 9.03
N TYR A 142 5.90 19.68 8.01
CA TYR A 142 4.57 20.26 7.95
C TYR A 142 3.56 19.15 7.64
N THR A 143 2.66 18.89 8.57
CA THR A 143 1.66 17.82 8.44
C THR A 143 0.26 18.41 8.36
N SER A 144 -0.50 18.00 7.35
CA SER A 144 -1.93 18.26 7.23
C SER A 144 -2.70 16.95 7.33
N THR A 145 -3.79 16.96 8.09
CA THR A 145 -4.77 15.85 8.17
C THR A 145 -6.14 16.26 7.61
N ASP A 146 -6.21 17.40 6.92
CA ASP A 146 -7.42 18.02 6.38
C ASP A 146 -7.30 18.33 4.88
N GLY A 147 -6.51 17.54 4.16
CA GLY A 147 -6.35 17.65 2.70
C GLY A 147 -5.52 18.86 2.25
N GLY A 148 -4.67 19.40 3.14
CA GLY A 148 -3.81 20.56 2.88
C GLY A 148 -4.46 21.91 3.18
N ALA A 149 -5.61 21.94 3.85
CA ALA A 149 -6.26 23.19 4.25
C ALA A 149 -5.50 23.89 5.40
N SER A 150 -4.94 23.12 6.33
CA SER A 150 -4.06 23.61 7.40
C SER A 150 -2.89 22.67 7.65
N PHE A 151 -1.80 23.22 8.20
CA PHE A 151 -0.58 22.47 8.50
C PHE A 151 -0.12 22.73 9.92
N VAL A 152 0.27 21.64 10.60
CA VAL A 152 0.99 21.67 11.88
C VAL A 152 2.49 21.56 11.59
N HIS A 153 3.26 22.49 12.13
CA HIS A 153 4.72 22.50 12.00
C HIS A 153 5.40 21.78 13.17
N SER A 154 6.45 21.01 12.88
CA SER A 154 7.33 20.41 13.88
C SER A 154 8.77 20.35 13.38
N THR A 155 9.73 20.46 14.30
CA THR A 155 11.18 20.37 14.00
C THR A 155 11.84 19.11 14.56
N GLY A 156 11.02 18.22 15.14
CA GLY A 156 11.48 16.98 15.74
C GLY A 156 11.64 15.85 14.73
N GLY A 157 11.50 14.63 15.22
CA GLY A 157 11.47 13.44 14.38
C GLY A 157 10.29 13.43 13.42
N GLU A 158 10.30 12.41 12.56
CA GLU A 158 9.28 12.18 11.55
C GLU A 158 7.84 12.21 12.14
N PRO A 159 6.86 12.84 11.45
CA PRO A 159 5.49 12.93 11.93
C PRO A 159 4.83 11.57 12.14
N ALA A 160 4.05 11.46 13.22
CA ALA A 160 3.32 10.25 13.58
C ALA A 160 2.43 9.69 12.46
N ALA A 161 1.86 10.55 11.61
CA ALA A 161 1.05 10.12 10.47
C ALA A 161 1.86 9.37 9.42
N LEU A 162 3.09 9.80 9.14
CA LEU A 162 3.98 9.14 8.18
C LEU A 162 4.50 7.81 8.75
N VAL A 163 4.86 7.80 10.04
CA VAL A 163 5.22 6.56 10.75
C VAL A 163 4.04 5.58 10.73
N ALA A 164 2.82 6.02 11.04
CA ALA A 164 1.64 5.17 11.03
C ALA A 164 1.34 4.59 9.64
N ALA A 165 1.57 5.36 8.56
CA ALA A 165 1.33 4.93 7.19
C ALA A 165 2.24 3.78 6.73
N ARG A 166 3.41 3.59 7.35
CA ARG A 166 4.29 2.44 7.11
C ARG A 166 3.75 1.13 7.68
N GLY A 167 2.68 1.20 8.47
CA GLY A 167 1.99 0.05 9.05
C GLY A 167 2.24 -0.11 10.55
N ARG A 168 1.48 -1.02 11.15
CA ARG A 168 1.52 -1.34 12.59
C ARG A 168 2.84 -1.98 13.00
N PHE A 169 3.45 -2.79 12.15
CA PHE A 169 4.73 -3.45 12.44
C PHE A 169 5.82 -2.94 11.51
N GLN A 170 6.93 -2.50 12.08
CA GLN A 170 8.01 -1.84 11.37
C GLN A 170 9.37 -2.33 11.88
N MET A 171 10.41 -2.16 11.07
CA MET A 171 11.79 -2.33 11.52
C MET A 171 12.30 -1.01 12.10
N VAL A 172 12.99 -1.07 13.23
CA VAL A 172 13.77 0.04 13.79
C VAL A 172 15.23 -0.16 13.40
N GLU A 173 15.70 0.56 12.38
CA GLU A 173 17.03 0.38 11.78
C GLU A 173 18.16 0.39 12.81
N GLY A 174 18.22 1.41 13.67
CA GLY A 174 19.27 1.54 14.67
C GLY A 174 19.30 0.44 15.74
N LEU A 175 18.21 -0.33 15.88
CA LEU A 175 18.12 -1.46 16.82
C LEU A 175 18.20 -2.82 16.12
N GLY A 176 18.03 -2.88 14.79
CA GLY A 176 17.87 -4.14 14.06
C GLY A 176 16.71 -4.97 14.58
N ALA A 177 15.62 -4.32 15.04
CA ALA A 177 14.50 -4.96 15.73
C ALA A 177 13.16 -4.67 15.04
N VAL A 178 12.21 -5.58 15.19
CA VAL A 178 10.81 -5.36 14.84
C VAL A 178 10.10 -4.67 16.00
N ALA A 179 9.39 -3.59 15.70
CA ALA A 179 8.59 -2.83 16.64
C ALA A 179 7.13 -2.75 16.18
N GLU A 180 6.25 -2.56 17.15
CA GLU A 180 4.85 -2.24 16.96
C GLU A 180 4.62 -0.74 17.19
N TRP A 181 3.89 -0.11 16.27
CA TRP A 181 3.39 1.24 16.43
C TRP A 181 2.13 1.24 17.31
N ASP A 182 2.20 1.88 18.47
CA ASP A 182 1.10 1.97 19.43
C ASP A 182 0.17 3.19 19.24
N GLY A 183 0.42 3.98 18.19
CA GLY A 183 -0.26 5.26 17.95
C GLY A 183 0.57 6.49 18.35
N ALA A 184 1.65 6.31 19.12
CA ALA A 184 2.52 7.40 19.58
C ALA A 184 4.01 7.10 19.37
N ALA A 185 4.45 5.85 19.57
CA ALA A 185 5.84 5.44 19.43
C ALA A 185 5.96 4.02 18.86
N LEU A 186 7.12 3.74 18.25
CA LEU A 186 7.53 2.38 17.92
C LEU A 186 8.07 1.70 19.17
N ARG A 187 7.40 0.65 19.62
CA ARG A 187 7.83 -0.18 20.74
C ARG A 187 8.39 -1.50 20.24
N PRO A 188 9.66 -1.82 20.52
CA PRO A 188 10.22 -3.13 20.18
C PRO A 188 9.33 -4.26 20.71
N LEU A 189 9.07 -5.25 19.87
CA LEU A 189 8.33 -6.43 20.27
C LEU A 189 9.10 -7.22 21.33
N PRO A 190 8.40 -7.86 22.29
CA PRO A 190 9.05 -8.65 23.33
C PRO A 190 9.80 -9.87 22.78
N ALA A 191 9.30 -10.44 21.69
CA ALA A 191 9.98 -11.49 20.94
C ALA A 191 10.47 -10.92 19.60
N GLN A 192 11.72 -11.20 19.25
CA GLN A 192 12.35 -10.76 18.01
C GLN A 192 12.58 -11.94 17.06
N PRO A 193 12.44 -11.74 15.73
CA PRO A 193 12.74 -12.77 14.76
C PRO A 193 14.25 -13.02 14.69
N ALA A 194 14.64 -14.29 14.60
CA ALA A 194 16.03 -14.68 14.34
C ALA A 194 16.38 -14.53 12.84
N VAL A 195 16.35 -13.30 12.32
CA VAL A 195 16.62 -12.98 10.91
C VAL A 195 17.94 -12.20 10.79
N PRO A 196 19.01 -12.84 10.30
CA PRO A 196 20.27 -12.16 9.99
C PRO A 196 20.07 -11.03 8.97
N GLY A 197 20.64 -9.86 9.27
CA GLY A 197 20.57 -8.70 8.38
C GLY A 197 19.13 -8.28 8.10
N LEU A 198 18.28 -8.26 9.13
CA LEU A 198 16.90 -7.77 9.05
C LEU A 198 16.86 -6.41 8.34
N THR A 199 16.12 -6.32 7.25
CA THR A 199 15.98 -5.10 6.43
C THR A 199 14.52 -4.66 6.26
N THR A 200 13.55 -5.54 6.53
CA THR A 200 12.17 -5.29 6.15
C THR A 200 11.19 -6.05 7.05
N VAL A 201 10.02 -5.44 7.25
CA VAL A 201 8.88 -6.04 7.92
C VAL A 201 7.63 -5.73 7.09
N GLY A 202 6.77 -6.71 6.89
CA GLY A 202 5.45 -6.54 6.29
C GLY A 202 4.39 -7.22 7.15
N HIS A 203 3.16 -6.73 7.13
CA HIS A 203 2.08 -7.32 7.93
C HIS A 203 0.70 -7.29 7.26
N SER A 204 -0.14 -8.27 7.61
CA SER A 204 -1.55 -8.33 7.21
C SER A 204 -2.37 -8.95 8.34
N GLY A 205 -3.22 -8.14 8.99
CA GLY A 205 -3.87 -8.54 10.23
C GLY A 205 -2.82 -8.95 11.29
N GLU A 206 -2.92 -10.18 11.78
CA GLU A 206 -1.99 -10.75 12.78
C GLU A 206 -0.74 -11.41 12.15
N LEU A 207 -0.70 -11.57 10.83
CA LEU A 207 0.49 -12.06 10.13
C LEU A 207 1.54 -10.96 10.10
N VAL A 208 2.75 -11.26 10.59
CA VAL A 208 3.94 -10.42 10.47
C VAL A 208 5.04 -11.22 9.79
N VAL A 209 5.66 -10.64 8.78
CA VAL A 209 6.78 -11.21 8.05
C VAL A 209 7.99 -10.33 8.26
N ALA A 210 9.07 -10.91 8.75
CA ALA A 210 10.37 -10.26 8.89
C ALA A 210 11.35 -10.91 7.90
N ALA A 211 12.11 -10.10 7.19
CA ALA A 211 13.04 -10.58 6.18
C ALA A 211 14.35 -9.77 6.16
N GLY A 212 15.40 -10.42 5.70
CA GLY A 212 16.73 -9.86 5.67
C GLY A 212 17.67 -10.69 4.82
N ALA A 213 18.87 -10.16 4.60
CA ALA A 213 19.95 -10.88 3.98
C ALA A 213 21.27 -10.53 4.66
N ARG A 214 22.15 -11.53 4.79
CA ARG A 214 23.52 -11.35 5.26
C ARG A 214 24.44 -12.22 4.42
N ASP A 215 25.54 -11.65 3.94
CA ASP A 215 26.53 -12.35 3.09
C ASP A 215 25.87 -13.02 1.86
N GLY A 216 24.94 -12.31 1.22
CA GLY A 216 24.19 -12.79 0.05
C GLY A 216 23.14 -13.84 0.34
N ARG A 217 22.97 -14.28 1.60
CA ARG A 217 22.02 -15.32 2.00
C ARG A 217 20.72 -14.72 2.54
N PRO A 218 19.58 -14.97 1.88
CA PRO A 218 18.30 -14.46 2.34
C PRO A 218 17.76 -15.29 3.52
N ALA A 219 17.11 -14.61 4.47
CA ALA A 219 16.46 -15.22 5.63
C ALA A 219 15.10 -14.57 5.89
N ALA A 220 14.15 -15.37 6.38
CA ALA A 220 12.81 -14.88 6.72
C ALA A 220 12.28 -15.58 7.97
N ALA A 221 11.46 -14.85 8.73
CA ALA A 221 10.67 -15.38 9.82
C ALA A 221 9.23 -14.87 9.73
N VAL A 222 8.29 -15.69 10.20
CA VAL A 222 6.87 -15.35 10.22
C VAL A 222 6.32 -15.46 11.64
N SER A 223 5.43 -14.54 11.97
CA SER A 223 4.55 -14.61 13.14
C SER A 223 3.10 -14.57 12.67
N ARG A 224 2.21 -15.30 13.34
CA ARG A 224 0.76 -15.28 13.07
C ARG A 224 -0.05 -14.72 14.24
N ASP A 225 0.64 -14.16 15.20
CA ASP A 225 0.09 -13.69 16.46
C ASP A 225 0.69 -12.34 16.82
N ALA A 226 0.78 -11.46 15.82
CA ALA A 226 1.24 -10.08 15.98
C ALA A 226 2.64 -9.97 16.58
N GLY A 227 3.54 -10.89 16.19
CA GLY A 227 4.94 -10.88 16.61
C GLY A 227 5.19 -11.43 18.01
N ARG A 228 4.22 -12.10 18.64
CA ARG A 228 4.41 -12.75 19.95
C ARG A 228 5.30 -14.00 19.84
N HIS A 229 5.13 -14.78 18.78
CA HIS A 229 5.99 -15.93 18.47
C HIS A 229 6.48 -15.89 17.03
N TRP A 230 7.75 -16.22 16.83
CA TRP A 230 8.41 -16.20 15.53
C TRP A 230 8.84 -17.60 15.11
N LEU A 231 8.47 -17.99 13.89
CA LEU A 231 8.98 -19.18 13.23
C LEU A 231 9.98 -18.76 12.17
N SER A 232 11.24 -19.21 12.31
CA SER A 232 12.20 -19.11 11.22
C SER A 232 11.77 -20.03 10.08
N THR A 233 11.65 -19.47 8.89
CA THR A 233 11.14 -20.20 7.72
C THR A 233 12.24 -20.28 6.68
N PRO A 234 12.70 -21.49 6.29
CA PRO A 234 13.72 -21.61 5.26
C PRO A 234 13.19 -21.11 3.92
N LEU A 235 14.09 -20.47 3.16
CA LEU A 235 13.80 -20.05 1.79
C LEU A 235 14.43 -21.06 0.82
N PRO A 236 13.68 -21.57 -0.17
CA PRO A 236 14.29 -22.30 -1.26
C PRO A 236 15.22 -21.35 -2.03
N TRP A 237 16.53 -21.54 -1.83
CA TRP A 237 17.60 -20.70 -2.33
C TRP A 237 18.45 -21.48 -3.33
N LEU A 238 18.73 -20.88 -4.48
CA LEU A 238 19.44 -21.52 -5.59
C LEU A 238 20.92 -21.11 -5.70
N GLY A 239 21.42 -20.34 -4.72
CA GLY A 239 22.81 -19.87 -4.70
C GLY A 239 23.02 -18.47 -5.28
N ASP A 240 21.99 -17.83 -5.85
CA ASP A 240 22.08 -16.43 -6.28
C ASP A 240 22.16 -15.48 -5.08
N GLU A 241 23.11 -14.54 -5.09
CA GLU A 241 23.24 -13.54 -4.02
C GLU A 241 22.01 -12.61 -3.99
N ALA A 242 21.39 -12.50 -2.82
CA ALA A 242 20.39 -11.46 -2.52
C ALA A 242 21.07 -10.33 -1.76
N GLY A 243 21.13 -9.14 -2.36
CA GLY A 243 21.66 -7.94 -1.71
C GLY A 243 20.68 -7.37 -0.69
N VAL A 244 19.40 -7.30 -1.05
CA VAL A 244 18.32 -6.90 -0.13
C VAL A 244 17.10 -7.78 -0.33
N LEU A 245 16.47 -8.12 0.79
CA LEU A 245 15.21 -8.83 0.82
C LEU A 245 14.12 -7.87 1.31
N ARG A 246 13.06 -7.69 0.53
CA ARG A 246 11.86 -6.90 0.89
C ARG A 246 10.68 -7.81 1.16
N ALA A 247 9.98 -7.59 2.27
CA ALA A 247 8.71 -8.22 2.58
C ALA A 247 7.60 -7.29 2.10
N VAL A 248 6.75 -7.80 1.22
CA VAL A 248 5.67 -7.03 0.62
C VAL A 248 4.36 -7.77 0.84
N ILE A 249 3.35 -7.04 1.29
CA ILE A 249 2.00 -7.54 1.45
C ILE A 249 1.18 -7.04 0.26
N ALA A 250 0.68 -7.97 -0.53
CA ALA A 250 -0.21 -7.65 -1.64
C ALA A 250 -1.60 -7.21 -1.12
N PRO A 251 -2.41 -6.50 -1.92
CA PRO A 251 -3.73 -6.02 -1.50
C PRO A 251 -4.70 -7.11 -1.03
N ASP A 252 -4.51 -8.35 -1.47
CA ASP A 252 -5.31 -9.50 -1.02
C ASP A 252 -4.80 -10.14 0.30
N GLY A 253 -3.81 -9.51 0.94
CA GLY A 253 -3.15 -9.99 2.14
C GLY A 253 -2.06 -11.04 1.90
N GLY A 254 -1.81 -11.43 0.64
CA GLY A 254 -0.76 -12.38 0.29
C GLY A 254 0.63 -11.82 0.61
N ALA A 255 1.45 -12.61 1.31
CA ALA A 255 2.82 -12.22 1.65
C ALA A 255 3.82 -12.67 0.58
N TRP A 256 4.70 -11.75 0.19
CA TRP A 256 5.73 -11.92 -0.81
C TRP A 256 7.09 -11.50 -0.27
N LEU A 257 8.14 -12.15 -0.77
CA LEU A 257 9.51 -11.68 -0.64
C LEU A 257 10.06 -11.34 -2.02
N VAL A 258 10.69 -10.18 -2.12
CA VAL A 258 11.41 -9.73 -3.31
C VAL A 258 12.89 -9.63 -2.94
N GLY A 259 13.70 -10.55 -3.47
CA GLY A 259 15.14 -10.60 -3.28
C GLY A 259 15.84 -9.89 -4.42
N GLU A 260 16.20 -8.63 -4.17
CA GLU A 260 16.97 -7.82 -5.12
C GLU A 260 18.43 -8.27 -5.11
N ARG A 261 19.00 -8.39 -6.31
CA ARG A 261 20.42 -8.71 -6.49
C ARG A 261 21.30 -7.54 -6.00
N PRO A 262 22.58 -7.78 -5.67
CA PRO A 262 23.50 -6.71 -5.27
C PRO A 262 23.60 -5.57 -6.28
N ASP A 263 23.44 -5.87 -7.57
CA ASP A 263 23.45 -4.90 -8.68
C ASP A 263 22.19 -4.02 -8.78
N ARG A 264 21.14 -4.33 -8.00
CA ARG A 264 19.82 -3.64 -7.98
C ARG A 264 19.11 -3.49 -9.32
N THR A 265 19.57 -4.20 -10.35
CA THR A 265 19.10 -4.03 -11.73
C THR A 265 18.70 -5.36 -12.36
N GLY A 266 19.28 -6.48 -11.93
CA GLY A 266 18.89 -7.79 -12.40
C GLY A 266 17.50 -8.20 -11.89
N PHE A 267 16.86 -9.10 -12.62
CA PHE A 267 15.55 -9.63 -12.23
C PHE A 267 15.60 -10.26 -10.83
N PRO A 268 14.70 -9.89 -9.90
CA PRO A 268 14.80 -10.34 -8.52
C PRO A 268 14.29 -11.77 -8.36
N ALA A 269 14.77 -12.43 -7.31
CA ALA A 269 14.17 -13.66 -6.84
C ALA A 269 12.83 -13.35 -6.14
N LEU A 270 11.80 -14.15 -6.43
CA LEU A 270 10.45 -13.94 -5.93
C LEU A 270 10.02 -15.15 -5.10
N TRP A 271 9.54 -14.93 -3.88
CA TRP A 271 8.91 -15.97 -3.08
C TRP A 271 7.52 -15.56 -2.64
N ARG A 272 6.62 -16.54 -2.54
CA ARG A 272 5.27 -16.37 -2.02
C ARG A 272 5.07 -17.27 -0.81
N LEU A 273 4.41 -16.75 0.23
CA LEU A 273 4.02 -17.55 1.38
C LEU A 273 2.78 -18.40 1.03
N VAL A 274 2.93 -19.72 1.11
CA VAL A 274 1.88 -20.72 0.84
C VAL A 274 1.46 -21.39 2.14
N GLY A 275 0.16 -21.61 2.31
CA GLY A 275 -0.42 -22.17 3.55
C GLY A 275 -0.10 -21.35 4.80
N GLY A 276 0.36 -20.11 4.62
CA GLY A 276 0.84 -19.16 5.63
C GLY A 276 2.13 -19.56 6.36
N ARG A 277 2.89 -20.56 5.89
CA ARG A 277 4.01 -21.14 6.64
C ARG A 277 5.23 -21.50 5.80
N GLU A 278 5.05 -21.75 4.51
CA GLU A 278 6.11 -22.19 3.62
C GLU A 278 6.33 -21.18 2.49
N TRP A 279 7.60 -20.90 2.18
CA TRP A 279 7.94 -20.05 1.05
C TRP A 279 8.12 -20.88 -0.20
N ALA A 280 7.32 -20.58 -1.23
CA ALA A 280 7.48 -21.15 -2.56
C ALA A 280 8.24 -20.17 -3.45
N LEU A 281 9.34 -20.64 -4.07
CA LEU A 281 10.05 -19.87 -5.10
C LEU A 281 9.18 -19.76 -6.36
N VAL A 282 9.05 -18.55 -6.89
CA VAL A 282 8.34 -18.25 -8.13
C VAL A 282 9.36 -18.06 -9.25
N ARG A 283 9.41 -19.03 -10.18
CA ARG A 283 10.46 -19.15 -11.21
C ARG A 283 10.45 -18.08 -12.30
N ALA A 284 9.32 -17.41 -12.53
CA ALA A 284 9.16 -16.36 -13.56
C ALA A 284 9.79 -16.71 -14.94
N VAL A 285 9.62 -17.94 -15.44
CA VAL A 285 10.25 -18.41 -16.68
C VAL A 285 9.97 -17.45 -17.84
N GLY A 286 11.02 -17.05 -18.56
CA GLY A 286 10.95 -16.09 -19.67
C GLY A 286 11.03 -14.62 -19.23
N HIS A 287 11.43 -14.34 -17.98
CA HIS A 287 11.64 -12.98 -17.50
C HIS A 287 12.78 -12.26 -18.25
N PRO A 288 12.72 -10.91 -18.34
CA PRO A 288 13.84 -10.12 -18.86
C PRO A 288 15.06 -10.22 -17.94
N ALA A 289 16.25 -9.89 -18.47
CA ALA A 289 17.47 -9.89 -17.68
C ALA A 289 17.42 -8.84 -16.52
N GLN A 290 16.74 -7.72 -16.77
CA GLN A 290 16.67 -6.60 -15.84
C GLN A 290 15.23 -6.32 -15.39
N ALA A 291 15.10 -5.83 -14.16
CA ALA A 291 13.86 -5.32 -13.59
C ALA A 291 14.15 -3.97 -12.91
N ARG A 292 13.21 -3.05 -13.01
CA ARG A 292 13.32 -1.69 -12.44
C ARG A 292 12.37 -1.48 -11.28
N SER A 293 11.18 -2.06 -11.33
CA SER A 293 10.26 -2.10 -10.20
C SER A 293 9.49 -3.41 -10.18
N VAL A 294 9.10 -3.84 -8.99
CA VAL A 294 8.38 -5.09 -8.75
C VAL A 294 7.25 -4.85 -7.76
N ALA A 295 6.04 -5.18 -8.18
CA ALA A 295 4.80 -4.84 -7.49
C ALA A 295 3.87 -6.07 -7.42
N PRO A 296 3.80 -6.78 -6.27
CA PRO A 296 2.78 -7.80 -6.04
C PRO A 296 1.37 -7.22 -6.11
N LEU A 297 0.54 -7.76 -7.00
CA LEU A 297 -0.80 -7.24 -7.28
C LEU A 297 -1.91 -7.97 -6.51
N GLY A 298 -1.57 -9.07 -5.83
CA GLY A 298 -2.52 -10.04 -5.30
C GLY A 298 -2.91 -11.08 -6.34
N ALA A 299 -3.74 -12.04 -5.93
CA ALA A 299 -4.18 -13.18 -6.74
C ALA A 299 -3.02 -13.94 -7.39
N GLU A 300 -1.91 -14.07 -6.67
CA GLU A 300 -0.70 -14.76 -7.13
C GLU A 300 0.07 -14.07 -8.27
N LEU A 301 -0.18 -12.78 -8.50
CA LEU A 301 0.43 -12.01 -9.59
C LEU A 301 1.44 -10.97 -9.09
N VAL A 302 2.46 -10.74 -9.90
CA VAL A 302 3.47 -9.70 -9.68
C VAL A 302 3.69 -8.93 -10.98
N ALA A 303 3.48 -7.62 -10.97
CA ALA A 303 3.89 -6.76 -12.07
C ALA A 303 5.38 -6.42 -11.96
N VAL A 304 6.06 -6.36 -13.10
CA VAL A 304 7.47 -6.00 -13.21
C VAL A 304 7.65 -5.02 -14.37
N THR A 305 8.27 -3.88 -14.11
CA THR A 305 8.80 -3.01 -15.17
C THR A 305 10.24 -3.40 -15.49
N SER A 306 10.58 -3.34 -16.77
CA SER A 306 11.90 -3.65 -17.33
C SER A 306 12.20 -2.68 -18.47
N PRO A 307 13.45 -2.59 -18.96
CA PRO A 307 13.76 -1.74 -20.11
C PRO A 307 12.86 -2.01 -21.34
N ASP A 308 12.38 -3.24 -21.51
CA ASP A 308 11.53 -3.64 -22.65
C ASP A 308 10.04 -3.32 -22.47
N GLY A 309 9.64 -2.76 -21.32
CA GLY A 309 8.26 -2.48 -20.96
C GLY A 309 7.80 -3.23 -19.71
N VAL A 310 6.48 -3.52 -19.63
CA VAL A 310 5.86 -4.14 -18.47
C VAL A 310 5.46 -5.59 -18.75
N GLY A 311 5.63 -6.43 -17.74
CA GLY A 311 5.08 -7.77 -17.75
C GLY A 311 4.59 -8.20 -16.38
N VAL A 312 3.88 -9.32 -16.37
CA VAL A 312 3.27 -9.92 -15.19
C VAL A 312 3.80 -11.33 -15.02
N VAL A 313 4.27 -11.65 -13.82
CA VAL A 313 4.59 -13.02 -13.42
C VAL A 313 3.30 -13.67 -12.92
N ALA A 314 2.93 -14.78 -13.56
CA ALA A 314 1.75 -15.59 -13.24
C ALA A 314 2.06 -17.08 -13.44
N GLY A 315 1.65 -17.94 -12.51
CA GLY A 315 1.84 -19.39 -12.66
C GLY A 315 3.29 -19.82 -12.94
N GLY A 316 4.27 -19.08 -12.40
CA GLY A 316 5.69 -19.36 -12.58
C GLY A 316 6.28 -18.94 -13.93
N ARG A 317 5.55 -18.20 -14.78
CA ARG A 317 6.03 -17.66 -16.06
C ARG A 317 5.88 -16.14 -16.10
N TYR A 318 6.76 -15.47 -16.83
CA TYR A 318 6.63 -14.06 -17.15
C TYR A 318 5.84 -13.90 -18.45
N TYR A 319 4.85 -13.01 -18.44
CA TYR A 319 4.05 -12.64 -19.60
C TYR A 319 4.22 -11.15 -19.84
N ARG A 320 4.62 -10.78 -21.07
CA ARG A 320 4.52 -9.40 -21.51
C ARG A 320 3.04 -9.01 -21.57
N VAL A 321 2.71 -7.83 -21.09
CA VAL A 321 1.35 -7.28 -21.15
C VAL A 321 1.37 -5.97 -21.92
N ASP A 322 0.30 -5.70 -22.66
CA ASP A 322 0.14 -4.49 -23.48
C ASP A 322 -0.44 -3.33 -22.66
N TRP A 323 -0.01 -3.18 -21.41
CA TRP A 323 -0.37 -2.01 -20.61
C TRP A 323 0.29 -0.76 -21.22
N PRO A 324 -0.36 0.42 -21.15
CA PRO A 324 0.17 1.67 -21.70
C PRO A 324 1.27 2.27 -20.81
N LEU A 325 2.20 1.44 -20.35
CA LEU A 325 3.31 1.79 -19.47
C LEU A 325 4.65 1.44 -20.14
N THR A 326 5.68 2.21 -19.81
CA THR A 326 7.05 1.99 -20.31
C THR A 326 7.96 1.46 -19.21
N GLY A 327 9.18 1.06 -19.57
CA GLY A 327 10.21 0.69 -18.60
C GLY A 327 10.66 1.81 -17.67
N GLU A 328 10.40 3.08 -18.04
CA GLU A 328 10.72 4.25 -17.20
C GLU A 328 9.71 4.45 -16.06
N HIS A 329 8.60 3.72 -16.05
CA HIS A 329 7.64 3.81 -14.96
C HIS A 329 8.10 2.97 -13.76
N HIS A 330 8.06 3.57 -12.57
CA HIS A 330 8.20 2.86 -11.30
C HIS A 330 6.81 2.55 -10.73
N LEU A 331 6.54 1.28 -10.46
CA LEU A 331 5.25 0.82 -9.94
C LEU A 331 5.20 0.80 -8.41
N THR A 332 4.12 1.33 -7.87
CA THR A 332 3.72 1.19 -6.47
C THR A 332 2.26 0.69 -6.43
N VAL A 333 1.94 -0.18 -5.47
CA VAL A 333 0.55 -0.61 -5.23
C VAL A 333 0.07 0.07 -3.96
N LEU A 334 -1.02 0.81 -4.06
CA LEU A 334 -1.63 1.54 -2.96
C LEU A 334 -2.54 0.61 -2.13
N GLY A 335 -2.95 1.07 -0.95
CA GLY A 335 -3.71 0.24 0.02
C GLY A 335 -5.07 -0.26 -0.49
N ASP A 336 -5.66 0.43 -1.47
CA ASP A 336 -6.91 0.06 -2.16
C ASP A 336 -6.68 -0.90 -3.35
N GLY A 337 -5.42 -1.25 -3.66
CA GLY A 337 -5.04 -2.08 -4.80
C GLY A 337 -4.85 -1.32 -6.12
N THR A 338 -4.96 0.01 -6.10
CA THR A 338 -4.60 0.88 -7.23
C THR A 338 -3.11 0.75 -7.53
N ILE A 339 -2.75 0.65 -8.82
CA ILE A 339 -1.36 0.77 -9.26
C ILE A 339 -1.08 2.23 -9.56
N LEU A 340 -0.09 2.79 -8.90
CA LEU A 340 0.52 4.06 -9.26
C LEU A 340 1.80 3.77 -10.06
N ALA A 341 1.86 4.23 -11.30
CA ALA A 341 3.03 4.12 -12.14
C ALA A 341 3.59 5.53 -12.38
N ARG A 342 4.72 5.85 -11.75
CA ARG A 342 5.38 7.16 -11.88
C ARG A 342 6.41 7.11 -12.98
N GLY A 343 6.21 7.89 -14.03
CA GLY A 343 7.17 8.12 -15.10
C GLY A 343 7.94 9.44 -14.92
N PRO A 344 8.86 9.76 -15.84
CA PRO A 344 9.58 11.03 -15.85
C PRO A 344 8.71 12.24 -16.24
N ASP A 345 7.63 11.99 -16.98
CA ASP A 345 6.81 13.02 -17.63
C ASP A 345 5.34 12.98 -17.16
N ASP A 346 4.96 11.93 -16.44
CA ASP A 346 3.58 11.65 -16.10
C ASP A 346 3.45 10.74 -14.86
N VAL A 347 2.22 10.66 -14.39
CA VAL A 347 1.78 9.63 -13.46
C VAL A 347 0.60 8.91 -14.08
N VAL A 348 0.62 7.58 -14.03
CA VAL A 348 -0.47 6.75 -14.52
C VAL A 348 -1.12 6.04 -13.33
N VAL A 349 -2.44 6.17 -13.24
CA VAL A 349 -3.29 5.54 -12.23
C VAL A 349 -4.01 4.35 -12.85
N GLY A 350 -3.71 3.15 -12.36
CA GLY A 350 -4.27 1.88 -12.82
C GLY A 350 -5.27 1.30 -11.82
N THR A 351 -6.57 1.52 -12.05
CA THR A 351 -7.64 0.98 -11.21
C THR A 351 -8.21 -0.32 -11.77
N GLY A 352 -8.75 -1.18 -10.90
CA GLY A 352 -9.31 -2.47 -11.29
C GLY A 352 -8.62 -3.64 -10.60
N TRP A 353 -8.90 -4.84 -11.09
CA TRP A 353 -8.46 -6.08 -10.43
C TRP A 353 -7.37 -6.76 -11.23
N THR A 354 -6.26 -7.08 -10.57
CA THR A 354 -5.18 -7.91 -11.13
C THR A 354 -4.60 -7.36 -12.44
N ALA A 355 -4.68 -8.13 -13.54
CA ALA A 355 -4.17 -7.74 -14.85
C ALA A 355 -5.16 -6.87 -15.66
N ASN A 356 -6.45 -6.93 -15.32
CA ASN A 356 -7.51 -6.19 -16.00
C ASN A 356 -7.74 -4.86 -15.31
N ARG A 357 -7.21 -3.80 -15.90
CA ARG A 357 -7.19 -2.47 -15.31
C ARG A 357 -7.59 -1.40 -16.30
N ARG A 358 -8.25 -0.38 -15.78
CA ARG A 358 -8.43 0.90 -16.44
C ARG A 358 -7.20 1.76 -16.15
N TRP A 359 -6.60 2.30 -17.19
CA TRP A 359 -5.40 3.13 -17.15
C TRP A 359 -5.73 4.59 -17.44
N VAL A 360 -5.42 5.44 -16.47
CA VAL A 360 -5.59 6.89 -16.58
C VAL A 360 -4.22 7.54 -16.55
N ARG A 361 -3.84 8.24 -17.61
CA ARG A 361 -2.63 9.08 -17.61
C ARG A 361 -2.96 10.46 -17.06
N VAL A 362 -2.20 10.95 -16.09
CA VAL A 362 -2.29 12.31 -15.55
C VAL A 362 -1.02 13.07 -15.94
N VAL A 363 -1.22 14.19 -16.63
CA VAL A 363 -0.16 15.11 -17.05
C VAL A 363 -0.49 16.50 -16.54
N LEU A 364 0.45 17.10 -15.82
CA LEU A 364 0.36 18.45 -15.30
C LEU A 364 1.32 19.34 -16.06
N ASP A 365 0.77 20.31 -16.78
CA ASP A 365 1.53 21.30 -17.53
C ASP A 365 1.35 22.70 -16.91
N GLU A 366 2.34 23.55 -17.12
CA GLU A 366 2.25 24.99 -16.83
C GLU A 366 1.23 25.67 -17.77
N GLY A 367 0.52 26.67 -17.24
CA GLY A 367 -0.64 27.31 -17.87
C GLY A 367 -0.39 28.72 -18.36
#